data_AF-A0A535GVJ4-F1
#
_entry.id   AF-A0A535GVJ4-F1
#
_cell.length_a   1.000
_cell.length_b   1.000
_cell.length_c   1.000
_cell.angle_alpha   90.00
_cell.angle_beta   90.00
_cell.angle_gamma   90.00
#
_symmetry.space_group_name_H-M   'P 1'
#
loop_
_entity.id
_entity.type
_entity.pdbx_description
1 polymer ?
#
loop_
_entity_poly.entity_id
_entity_poly.type
_entity_poly.pdbx_seq_one_letter_code
_entity_poly.pdbx_strand_id
1 'polypeptide(L)' 'FLGMLPNEVRFALELRHDSWLVSAVFELLRAHRIALCIPDHPKMPKALEITSDFTYIRMHLPPQGLGYGKRALLPWADR' A
#
# COMPACT_ATOMS: atom_id res chain seq x y z
N PHE A 1 -10.10 -8.89 -14.07
CA PHE A 1 -8.66 -8.93 -13.72
C PHE A 1 -8.42 -9.66 -12.40
N LEU A 2 -8.86 -9.18 -11.24
CA LEU A 2 -8.49 -9.79 -9.94
C LEU A 2 -8.88 -11.28 -9.82
N GLY A 3 -10.06 -11.67 -10.31
CA GLY A 3 -10.47 -13.08 -10.36
C GLY A 3 -9.69 -13.97 -11.34
N MET A 4 -8.74 -13.43 -12.09
CA MET A 4 -7.84 -14.19 -12.97
C MET A 4 -6.47 -14.46 -12.32
N LEU A 5 -6.20 -13.88 -11.15
CA LEU A 5 -4.93 -14.05 -10.46
C LEU A 5 -4.88 -15.45 -9.79
N PRO A 6 -3.72 -16.13 -9.83
CA PRO A 6 -3.54 -17.42 -9.15
C PRO A 6 -3.62 -17.24 -7.62
N ASN A 7 -4.16 -18.22 -6.91
CA ASN A 7 -4.37 -18.14 -5.46
C ASN A 7 -3.10 -18.49 -4.66
N GLU A 8 -2.11 -19.10 -5.30
CA GLU A 8 -0.85 -19.56 -4.69
C GLU A 8 0.19 -18.44 -4.57
N VAL A 9 -0.05 -17.30 -5.23
CA VAL A 9 0.87 -16.16 -5.27
C VAL A 9 0.28 -14.99 -4.48
N ARG A 10 1.12 -14.29 -3.71
CA ARG A 10 0.74 -13.08 -3.00
C ARG A 10 0.87 -11.86 -3.91
N PHE A 11 -0.20 -11.08 -4.00
CA PHE A 11 -0.25 -9.85 -4.82
C PHE A 11 -0.41 -8.61 -3.96
N ALA A 12 0.24 -7.52 -4.39
CA ALA A 12 0.01 -6.19 -3.87
C ALA A 12 -0.36 -5.24 -5.01
N LEU A 13 -1.31 -4.34 -4.77
CA LEU A 13 -1.77 -3.35 -5.76
C LEU A 13 -1.54 -1.93 -5.25
N GLU A 14 -0.80 -1.12 -6.01
CA GLU A 14 -0.54 0.30 -5.70
C GLU A 14 -1.49 1.20 -6.48
N LEU A 15 -2.34 1.92 -5.75
CA LEU A 15 -3.32 2.85 -6.31
C LEU A 15 -2.74 4.26 -6.23
N ARG A 16 -2.74 4.97 -7.36
CA ARG A 16 -2.05 6.27 -7.50
C ARG A 16 -2.98 7.48 -7.57
N HIS A 17 -4.29 7.26 -7.46
CA HIS A 17 -5.30 8.31 -7.52
C HIS A 17 -6.30 8.09 -6.37
N ASP A 18 -6.72 9.18 -5.72
CA ASP A 18 -7.53 9.18 -4.50
C ASP A 18 -8.93 8.58 -4.70
N SER A 19 -9.50 8.70 -5.90
CA SER A 19 -10.77 8.08 -6.29
C SER A 19 -10.80 6.55 -6.12
N TRP A 20 -9.64 5.89 -6.01
CA TRP A 20 -9.55 4.46 -5.73
C TRP A 20 -9.45 4.12 -4.24
N LEU A 21 -9.23 5.11 -3.37
CA LEU A 21 -9.09 4.92 -1.93
C LEU A 21 -10.45 4.99 -1.24
N VAL A 22 -11.34 4.08 -1.62
CA VAL A 22 -12.71 3.99 -1.12
C VAL A 22 -13.02 2.59 -0.64
N SER A 23 -13.95 2.46 0.32
CA SER A 23 -14.26 1.18 0.97
C SER A 23 -14.62 0.07 -0.01
N ALA A 24 -15.36 0.37 -1.08
CA ALA A 24 -15.73 -0.61 -2.10
C ALA A 24 -14.50 -1.28 -2.77
N VAL A 25 -13.42 -0.52 -2.97
CA VAL A 25 -12.17 -1.07 -3.51
C VAL A 25 -11.47 -1.92 -2.46
N PHE A 26 -11.41 -1.47 -1.21
CA PHE A 26 -10.76 -2.22 -0.12
C PHE A 26 -11.46 -3.55 0.14
N GLU A 27 -12.80 -3.61 0.10
CA GLU A 27 -13.54 -4.86 0.22
C GLU A 27 -13.25 -5.83 -0.93
N LEU A 28 -13.12 -5.31 -2.16
CA LEU A 28 -12.76 -6.13 -3.30
C LEU A 28 -11.34 -6.72 -3.14
N LEU A 29 -10.39 -5.92 -2.65
CA LEU A 29 -9.04 -6.41 -2.34
C LEU A 29 -9.05 -7.49 -1.25
N ARG A 30 -9.86 -7.31 -0.18
CA ARG A 30 -10.04 -8.31 0.89
C ARG A 30 -10.62 -9.61 0.38
N ALA A 31 -11.65 -9.54 -0.46
CA ALA A 31 -12.27 -10.72 -1.06
C ALA A 31 -11.28 -11.56 -1.88
N HIS A 32 -10.28 -10.93 -2.47
CA HIS A 32 -9.23 -11.59 -3.26
C HIS A 32 -7.90 -11.79 -2.50
N ARG A 33 -7.83 -11.44 -1.20
CA ARG A 33 -6.60 -11.51 -0.38
C ARG A 33 -5.41 -10.74 -0.99
N ILE A 34 -5.69 -9.62 -1.65
CA ILE A 34 -4.68 -8.76 -2.28
C ILE A 34 -4.32 -7.64 -1.32
N ALA A 35 -3.03 -7.43 -1.05
CA ALA A 35 -2.58 -6.34 -0.21
C ALA A 35 -2.70 -4.99 -0.93
N LEU A 36 -3.28 -4.00 -0.28
CA LEU A 36 -3.13 -2.61 -0.68
C LEU A 36 -1.67 -2.23 -0.47
N CYS A 37 -0.98 -1.79 -1.51
CA CYS A 37 0.34 -1.21 -1.38
C CYS A 37 0.22 0.20 -0.82
N ILE A 38 0.88 0.46 0.29
CA ILE A 38 0.93 1.77 0.96
C ILE A 38 2.16 2.51 0.44
N PRO A 39 2.01 3.54 -0.41
CA PRO A 39 3.15 4.30 -0.91
C PRO A 39 3.62 5.30 0.17
N ASP A 40 4.93 5.34 0.43
CA ASP A 40 5.55 6.49 1.10
C ASP A 40 6.11 7.46 0.08
N HIS A 41 5.32 8.48 -0.22
CA HIS A 41 5.68 9.58 -1.09
C HIS A 41 4.85 10.83 -0.70
N PRO A 42 5.46 12.03 -0.57
CA PRO A 42 4.75 13.26 -0.18
C PRO A 42 3.63 13.73 -1.09
N LYS A 43 3.50 13.15 -2.29
CA LYS A 43 2.58 13.58 -3.35
C LYS A 43 1.62 12.48 -3.78
N MET A 44 1.72 11.29 -3.16
CA MET A 44 0.84 10.19 -3.47
C MET A 44 -0.23 10.08 -2.39
N PRO A 45 -1.49 9.82 -2.78
CA PRO A 45 -2.52 9.52 -1.81
C PRO A 45 -2.18 8.18 -1.12
N LYS A 46 -2.50 8.06 0.17
CA LYS A 46 -2.32 6.81 0.92
C LYS A 46 -3.48 6.57 1.87
N ALA A 47 -3.86 5.31 1.99
CA ALA A 47 -4.75 4.79 3.02
C ALA A 47 -4.00 3.72 3.81
N LEU A 48 -4.22 3.65 5.13
CA LEU A 48 -3.61 2.65 6.00
C LEU A 48 -4.62 1.54 6.26
N GLU A 49 -4.92 0.80 5.19
CA GLU A 49 -5.89 -0.28 5.21
C GLU A 49 -5.20 -1.63 5.06
N ILE A 50 -5.57 -2.58 5.92
CA ILE A 50 -5.13 -3.96 5.82
C ILE A 50 -6.19 -4.74 5.03
N THR A 51 -5.80 -5.18 3.84
CA THR A 51 -6.70 -5.88 2.91
C THR A 51 -6.29 -7.33 2.64
N SER A 52 -5.25 -7.83 3.30
CA SER A 52 -4.77 -9.21 3.19
C SER A 52 -4.12 -9.65 4.51
N ASP A 53 -3.68 -10.91 4.56
CA ASP A 53 -2.91 -11.46 5.70
C ASP A 53 -1.46 -10.95 5.77
N PHE A 54 -1.06 -10.15 4.79
CA PHE A 54 0.17 -9.37 4.79
C PHE A 54 -0.11 -7.95 4.30
N THR A 55 0.80 -7.04 4.63
CA THR A 55 0.80 -5.67 4.09
C THR A 55 2.08 -5.41 3.30
N TYR A 56 2.07 -4.37 2.47
CA TYR A 56 3.20 -3.98 1.65
C TYR A 56 3.35 -2.46 1.65
N ILE A 57 4.51 -1.98 2.08
CA ILE A 57 4.85 -0.55 2.08
C ILE A 57 5.93 -0.33 1.02
N ARG A 58 5.69 0.63 0.12
CA ARG A 58 6.66 0.98 -0.92
C ARG A 58 7.23 2.38 -0.66
N MET A 59 8.50 2.40 -0.26
CA MET A 59 9.26 3.61 0.01
C MET A 59 9.71 4.24 -1.31
N HIS A 60 9.04 5.31 -1.77
CA HIS A 60 9.44 6.01 -3.00
C HIS A 60 10.34 7.20 -2.69
N LEU A 61 9.90 8.06 -1.78
CA LEU A 61 10.60 9.31 -1.50
C LEU A 61 10.28 9.77 -0.07
N PRO A 62 11.29 10.01 0.79
CA PRO A 62 11.03 10.59 2.09
C PRO A 62 10.62 12.07 1.93
N PRO A 63 10.02 12.68 2.95
CA PRO A 63 9.63 14.10 2.89
C PRO A 63 10.78 15.06 2.55
N GLN A 64 12.04 14.70 2.88
CA GLN A 64 13.23 15.51 2.63
C GLN A 64 13.89 15.24 1.26
N GLY A 65 13.33 14.35 0.43
CA GLY A 65 13.70 14.19 -0.98
C GLY A 65 14.87 13.26 -1.29
N LEU A 66 15.85 13.04 -0.40
CA LEU A 66 16.97 12.13 -0.69
C LEU A 66 17.26 11.19 0.48
N GLY A 67 17.06 9.89 0.23
CA GLY A 67 17.47 8.81 1.12
C GLY A 67 16.67 8.72 2.42
N TYR A 68 16.36 7.49 2.85
CA TYR A 68 15.71 7.26 4.12
C TYR A 68 16.74 7.25 5.25
N GLY A 69 16.98 8.41 5.85
CA GLY A 69 17.73 8.51 7.10
C GLY A 69 16.92 7.95 8.28
N LYS A 70 17.59 7.66 9.40
CA LYS A 70 16.95 7.09 10.61
C LYS A 70 15.67 7.82 11.02
N ARG A 71 15.69 9.16 11.01
CA ARG A 71 14.53 9.99 11.37
C ARG A 71 13.32 9.79 10.45
N ALA A 72 13.54 9.55 9.15
CA ALA A 72 12.48 9.30 8.19
C ALA A 72 11.87 7.90 8.35
N LEU A 73 12.64 6.94 8.86
CA LEU A 73 12.20 5.57 9.10
C LEU A 73 11.51 5.36 10.46
N LEU A 74 11.81 6.19 11.47
CA LEU A 74 11.23 6.05 12.82
C LEU A 74 9.69 5.95 12.80
N PRO A 75 8.94 6.82 12.10
CA PRO A 75 7.48 6.73 12.07
C PRO A 75 6.94 5.46 11.39
N TRP A 76 7.77 4.76 10.62
CA TRP A 76 7.43 3.48 10.00
C TRP A 76 7.78 2.29 10.87
N ALA A 77 8.79 2.41 11.74
CA ALA A 77 9.17 1.37 12.69
C ALA A 77 8.15 1.23 13.84
N ASP A 78 7.48 2.32 14.20
CA ASP A 78 6.49 2.34 15.29
C ASP A 78 5.07 1.90 14.84
N ARG A 79 4.91 1.44 13.60
CA ARG A 79 3.62 1.09 12.99
C ARG A 79 3.35 -0.41 12.89
#